data_AF-M6DCI6-F1
#
_entry.id   AF-M6DCI6-F1
#
_cell.length_a   1.000
_cell.length_b   1.000
_cell.length_c   1.000
_cell.angle_alpha   90.00
_cell.angle_beta   90.00
_cell.angle_gamma   90.00
#
_symmetry.space_group_name_H-M   'P 1'
#
loop_
_entity.id
_entity.type
_entity.pdbx_description
1 polymer ?
#
loop_
_entity_poly.entity_id
_entity_poly.type
_entity_poly.pdbx_seq_one_letter_code
_entity_poly.pdbx_strand_id
1 'polypeptide(L)'
;MSGLEPVGTMEPSSDYLIQESISYLPKEAPILSLKGVTLTPVCICPVCGVSGKTPWNKSRGRLRDWAAFLEEIREITCSNESCQTKYSPKYLLEFPKGISILNKSNLLNSLKSWFEEFSGREIVWEEEEGSDSLHWDPFFQSVPTWSDHIPAYLFTNILRYTPPKDLEGILLGRKGIPLFGGFKF
;
A
#
# COMPACT_ATOMS: atom_id res chain seq x y z
N MET A 1 -20.36 -10.28 -25.52
CA MET A 1 -19.91 -8.98 -26.06
C MET A 1 -19.09 -8.30 -24.98
N SER A 2 -17.84 -8.00 -25.29
CA SER A 2 -16.80 -7.56 -24.37
C SER A 2 -17.05 -6.12 -23.90
N GLY A 3 -17.36 -5.95 -22.63
CA GLY A 3 -17.32 -4.65 -21.95
C GLY A 3 -15.96 -4.48 -21.28
N LEU A 4 -14.95 -4.04 -22.04
CA LEU A 4 -13.77 -3.44 -21.44
C LEU A 4 -14.18 -2.05 -20.98
N GLU A 5 -14.37 -1.87 -19.68
CA GLU A 5 -14.57 -0.54 -19.12
C GLU A 5 -13.36 0.36 -19.42
N PRO A 6 -13.59 1.64 -19.74
CA PRO A 6 -12.52 2.54 -20.12
C PRO A 6 -11.56 2.77 -18.94
N VAL A 7 -10.27 2.69 -19.24
CA VAL A 7 -9.19 3.25 -18.43
C VAL A 7 -9.53 4.73 -18.20
N GLY A 8 -10.01 5.12 -17.01
CA GLY A 8 -10.32 6.54 -16.80
C GLY A 8 -11.02 6.96 -15.51
N THR A 9 -11.72 6.08 -14.80
CA THR A 9 -12.13 6.36 -13.41
C THR A 9 -11.04 5.80 -12.51
N MET A 10 -10.04 6.62 -12.18
CA MET A 10 -9.08 6.26 -11.13
C MET A 10 -9.86 6.18 -9.82
N GLU A 11 -10.36 4.98 -9.49
CA GLU A 11 -10.77 4.65 -8.14
C GLU A 11 -9.70 5.17 -7.18
N PRO A 12 -10.09 5.78 -6.05
CA PRO A 12 -9.14 6.30 -5.09
C PRO A 12 -8.21 5.16 -4.66
N SER A 13 -6.92 5.29 -5.03
CA SER A 13 -5.87 4.54 -4.37
C SER A 13 -5.79 4.99 -2.90
N SER A 14 -5.09 4.23 -2.07
CA SER A 14 -4.68 4.76 -0.77
C SER A 14 -3.90 6.07 -0.95
N ASP A 15 -3.75 6.86 0.12
CA ASP A 15 -3.15 8.22 0.14
C ASP A 15 -1.66 8.31 -0.32
N TYR A 16 -1.18 7.34 -1.08
CA TYR A 16 0.08 7.35 -1.77
C TYR A 16 0.08 8.32 -2.96
N LEU A 17 1.19 9.02 -3.13
CA LEU A 17 1.60 9.52 -4.43
C LEU A 17 2.15 8.33 -5.22
N ILE A 18 1.68 8.11 -6.44
CA ILE A 18 2.08 6.94 -7.24
C ILE A 18 3.03 7.38 -8.35
N GLN A 19 4.14 6.65 -8.50
CA GLN A 19 5.09 6.88 -9.59
C GLN A 19 5.60 5.57 -10.17
N GLU A 20 5.41 5.38 -11.48
CA GLU A 20 6.10 4.32 -12.23
C GLU A 20 7.56 4.72 -12.43
N SER A 21 8.49 3.88 -12.02
CA SER A 21 9.91 4.26 -11.95
C SER A 21 10.56 4.42 -13.34
N ILE A 22 10.75 5.66 -13.82
CA ILE A 22 11.81 6.01 -14.78
C ILE A 22 13.03 6.38 -13.95
N SER A 23 13.90 5.43 -13.59
CA SER A 23 15.28 5.65 -13.09
C SER A 23 15.52 6.98 -12.34
N TYR A 24 14.61 7.34 -11.43
CA TYR A 24 14.72 8.54 -10.62
C TYR A 24 15.25 8.01 -9.31
N LEU A 25 16.51 8.31 -9.01
CA LEU A 25 17.03 8.02 -7.68
C LEU A 25 16.18 8.83 -6.70
N PRO A 26 15.41 8.18 -5.81
CA PRO A 26 14.62 8.93 -4.86
C PRO A 26 15.57 9.84 -4.08
N LYS A 27 15.19 11.11 -3.91
CA LYS A 27 16.01 12.09 -3.17
C LYS A 27 16.30 11.63 -1.74
N GLU A 28 15.51 10.69 -1.24
CA GLU A 28 15.63 10.10 0.08
C GLU A 28 15.62 8.56 0.02
N ALA A 29 16.26 7.93 0.99
CA ALA A 29 16.19 6.48 1.13
C ALA A 29 14.76 6.05 1.56
N PRO A 30 14.18 5.01 0.93
CA PRO A 30 12.84 4.55 1.25
C PRO A 30 12.78 3.99 2.67
N ILE A 31 11.65 4.18 3.35
CA ILE A 31 11.40 3.60 4.68
C ILE A 31 11.09 2.11 4.56
N LEU A 32 10.38 1.72 3.49
CA LEU A 32 10.13 0.32 3.15
C LEU A 32 10.62 0.04 1.74
N SER A 33 11.32 -1.08 1.55
CA SER A 33 11.65 -1.62 0.23
C SER A 33 11.40 -3.13 0.25
N LEU A 34 10.42 -3.59 -0.52
CA LEU A 34 10.04 -5.01 -0.57
C LEU A 34 9.63 -5.39 -2.00
N LYS A 35 10.23 -6.45 -2.54
CA LYS A 35 9.92 -6.99 -3.88
C LYS A 35 9.95 -5.94 -5.01
N GLY A 36 10.89 -4.99 -4.94
CA GLY A 36 11.01 -3.92 -5.93
C GLY A 36 9.97 -2.80 -5.81
N VAL A 37 9.09 -2.85 -4.81
CA VAL A 37 8.20 -1.75 -4.43
C VAL A 37 8.84 -0.97 -3.28
N THR A 38 8.86 0.36 -3.38
CA THR A 38 9.40 1.24 -2.33
C THR A 38 8.36 2.22 -1.83
N LEU A 39 8.42 2.52 -0.53
CA LEU A 39 7.67 3.60 0.11
C LEU A 39 8.64 4.64 0.67
N THR A 40 8.58 5.85 0.12
CA THR A 40 9.43 6.97 0.49
C THR A 40 8.57 8.11 1.06
N PRO A 41 8.82 8.62 2.28
CA PRO A 41 8.08 9.75 2.81
C PRO A 41 8.27 11.00 1.95
N VAL A 42 7.23 11.82 1.89
CA VAL A 42 7.20 13.07 1.14
C VAL A 42 7.16 14.22 2.14
N CYS A 43 8.28 14.91 2.27
CA CYS A 43 8.45 16.02 3.20
C CYS A 43 8.32 17.37 2.49
N ILE A 44 7.23 17.57 1.75
CA ILE A 44 6.91 18.84 1.09
C ILE A 44 5.78 19.52 1.87
N CYS A 45 6.03 20.71 2.39
CA CYS A 45 5.02 21.45 3.14
C CYS A 45 3.81 21.79 2.25
N PRO A 46 2.58 21.44 2.64
CA PRO A 46 1.39 21.70 1.82
C PRO A 46 1.02 23.19 1.73
N VAL A 47 1.56 24.05 2.61
CA VAL A 47 1.24 25.48 2.67
C VAL A 47 2.24 26.32 1.87
N CYS A 48 3.54 26.14 2.11
CA CYS A 48 4.58 26.96 1.47
C CYS A 48 5.42 26.22 0.42
N GLY A 49 5.18 24.92 0.19
CA GLY A 49 5.87 24.13 -0.85
C GLY A 49 7.33 23.79 -0.56
N VAL A 50 7.88 24.23 0.58
CA VAL A 50 9.28 23.93 0.95
C VAL A 50 9.47 22.43 1.15
N SER A 51 10.47 21.88 0.48
CA SER A 51 10.93 20.51 0.64
C SER A 51 11.95 20.41 1.78
N GLY A 52 11.71 19.51 2.73
CA GLY A 52 12.62 19.14 3.81
C GLY A 52 13.17 17.72 3.64
N LYS A 53 14.02 17.32 4.58
CA LYS A 53 14.43 15.92 4.74
C LYS A 53 13.44 15.18 5.64
N THR A 54 13.30 13.86 5.46
CA THR A 54 12.61 12.99 6.41
C THR A 54 13.25 13.16 7.80
N PRO A 55 12.48 13.56 8.84
CA PRO A 55 13.00 13.76 10.20
C PRO A 55 13.20 12.43 10.94
N TRP A 56 13.92 11.48 10.33
CA TRP A 56 14.13 10.13 10.87
C TRP A 56 15.49 9.56 10.47
N ASN A 57 16.37 9.28 11.44
CA ASN A 57 17.77 8.96 11.19
C ASN A 57 18.15 7.50 11.49
N LYS A 58 17.18 6.58 11.48
CA LYS A 58 17.38 5.15 11.76
C LYS A 58 17.64 4.34 10.48
N SER A 59 17.98 3.06 10.65
CA SER A 59 18.04 2.12 9.52
C SER A 59 16.70 2.05 8.81
N ARG A 60 16.73 1.90 7.48
CA ARG A 60 15.53 1.92 6.64
C ARG A 60 15.50 0.72 5.69
N GLY A 61 14.32 0.43 5.14
CA GLY A 61 14.10 -0.52 4.06
C GLY A 61 13.38 -1.79 4.49
N ARG A 62 13.17 -2.05 5.79
CA ARG A 62 12.50 -3.26 6.29
C ARG A 62 11.11 -2.94 6.82
N LEU A 63 10.25 -3.97 6.92
CA LEU A 63 8.90 -3.81 7.47
C LEU A 63 8.88 -3.26 8.91
N ARG A 64 9.83 -3.67 9.74
CA ARG A 64 9.98 -3.11 11.10
C ARG A 64 10.31 -1.62 11.10
N ASP A 65 11.02 -1.15 10.07
CA ASP A 65 11.46 0.24 9.95
C ASP A 65 10.23 1.10 9.55
N TRP A 66 9.35 0.55 8.72
CA TRP A 66 8.03 1.12 8.43
C TRP A 66 7.16 1.27 9.69
N ALA A 67 7.01 0.21 10.48
CA ALA A 67 6.23 0.26 11.73
C ALA A 67 6.79 1.31 12.70
N ALA A 68 8.10 1.29 12.95
CA ALA A 68 8.76 2.26 13.83
C ALA A 68 8.61 3.70 13.32
N PHE A 69 8.70 3.92 12.00
CA PHE A 69 8.49 5.24 11.41
C PHE A 69 7.07 5.75 11.67
N LEU A 70 6.04 4.93 11.45
CA LEU A 70 4.64 5.33 11.68
C LEU A 70 4.35 5.64 13.16
N GLU A 71 4.99 4.93 14.08
CA GLU A 71 4.85 5.19 15.51
C GLU A 71 5.51 6.50 15.95
N GLU A 72 6.71 6.77 15.44
CA GLU A 72 7.55 7.89 15.84
C GLU A 72 7.23 9.20 15.10
N ILE A 73 6.84 9.11 13.82
CA ILE A 73 6.64 10.26 12.94
C ILE A 73 5.16 10.39 12.57
N ARG A 74 4.40 11.03 13.46
CA ARG A 74 2.97 11.32 13.25
C ARG A 74 2.74 12.62 12.50
N GLU A 75 3.56 13.62 12.77
CA GLU A 75 3.51 14.93 12.16
C GLU A 75 4.92 15.41 11.82
N ILE A 76 5.04 16.15 10.73
CA ILE A 76 6.26 16.83 10.30
C ILE A 76 6.03 18.33 10.45
N THR A 77 6.98 19.02 11.06
CA THR A 77 6.98 20.50 11.10
C THR A 77 7.72 21.04 9.89
N CYS A 78 7.14 22.01 9.20
CA CYS A 78 7.78 22.69 8.08
C CYS A 78 9.13 23.29 8.49
N SER A 79 10.17 23.05 7.68
CA SER A 79 11.52 23.59 7.91
C SER A 79 11.65 25.09 7.63
N ASN A 80 10.61 25.72 7.05
CA ASN A 80 10.56 27.17 6.89
C ASN A 80 10.11 27.80 8.22
N GLU A 81 11.02 28.54 8.86
CA GLU A 81 10.82 29.19 10.15
C GLU A 81 9.64 30.17 10.16
N SER A 82 9.29 30.75 9.02
CA SER A 82 8.12 31.66 8.90
C SER A 82 6.79 30.92 8.75
N CYS A 83 6.80 29.65 8.34
CA CYS A 83 5.59 28.86 8.09
C CYS A 83 5.23 27.99 9.28
N GLN A 84 6.19 27.20 9.80
CA GLN A 84 6.07 26.28 10.94
C GLN A 84 4.84 25.35 10.94
N THR A 85 4.15 25.20 9.80
CA THR A 85 2.95 24.39 9.72
C THR A 85 3.29 22.93 9.96
N LYS A 86 2.47 22.26 10.78
CA LYS A 86 2.54 20.82 11.01
C LYS A 86 1.65 20.10 10.00
N TYR A 87 2.11 18.97 9.50
CA TYR A 87 1.36 18.17 8.53
C TYR A 87 1.69 16.68 8.66
N SER A 88 0.74 15.82 8.29
CA SER A 88 0.96 14.37 8.26
C SER A 88 1.87 13.99 7.07
N PRO A 89 2.78 13.02 7.25
CA PRO A 89 3.57 12.51 6.14
C PRO A 89 2.69 11.92 5.05
N LYS A 90 2.99 12.27 3.80
CA LYS A 90 2.53 11.51 2.62
C LYS A 90 3.63 10.55 2.21
N TYR A 91 3.29 9.57 1.37
CA TYR A 91 4.23 8.54 0.93
C TYR A 91 4.20 8.42 -0.59
N LEU A 92 5.38 8.41 -1.20
CA LEU A 92 5.58 8.04 -2.59
C LEU A 92 5.71 6.52 -2.65
N LEU A 93 4.82 5.88 -3.42
CA LEU A 93 4.86 4.47 -3.75
C LEU A 93 5.45 4.33 -5.16
N GLU A 94 6.61 3.68 -5.26
CA GLU A 94 7.31 3.44 -6.53
C GLU A 94 7.42 1.93 -6.77
N PHE A 95 7.27 1.53 -8.02
CA PHE A 95 7.34 0.11 -8.44
C PHE A 95 7.92 -0.02 -9.87
N PRO A 96 8.28 -1.24 -10.30
CA PRO A 96 8.84 -1.47 -11.63
C PRO A 96 7.87 -1.06 -12.75
N LYS A 97 8.41 -0.57 -13.86
CA LYS A 97 7.62 -0.29 -15.07
C LYS A 97 6.97 -1.55 -15.64
N GLY A 98 5.85 -1.36 -16.33
CA GLY A 98 5.15 -2.43 -17.05
C GLY A 98 4.23 -3.27 -16.17
N ILE A 99 4.04 -2.90 -14.90
CA ILE A 99 3.03 -3.50 -14.03
C ILE A 99 1.65 -2.92 -14.39
N SER A 100 0.74 -3.77 -14.84
CA SER A 100 -0.65 -3.37 -15.11
C SER A 100 -1.36 -3.00 -13.81
N ILE A 101 -1.99 -1.83 -13.79
CA ILE A 101 -2.80 -1.37 -12.66
C ILE A 101 -4.21 -1.92 -12.81
N LEU A 102 -4.66 -2.63 -11.78
CA LEU A 102 -6.00 -3.20 -11.69
C LEU A 102 -6.90 -2.26 -10.86
N ASN A 103 -8.19 -2.21 -11.18
CA ASN A 103 -9.19 -1.68 -10.26
C ASN A 103 -9.44 -2.68 -9.10
N LYS A 104 -10.11 -2.27 -8.02
CA LYS A 104 -10.30 -3.11 -6.83
C LYS A 104 -11.03 -4.42 -7.13
N SER A 105 -12.05 -4.38 -7.99
CA SER A 105 -12.81 -5.58 -8.40
C SER A 105 -11.96 -6.58 -9.18
N ASN A 106 -11.19 -6.11 -10.18
CA ASN A 106 -10.29 -6.96 -10.96
C ASN A 106 -9.14 -7.50 -10.11
N LEU A 107 -8.62 -6.69 -9.18
CA LEU A 107 -7.62 -7.13 -8.23
C LEU A 107 -8.18 -8.24 -7.34
N LEU A 108 -9.35 -8.05 -6.74
CA LEU A 108 -9.99 -9.06 -5.91
C LEU A 108 -10.15 -10.39 -6.66
N ASN A 109 -10.71 -10.35 -7.88
CA ASN A 109 -10.92 -11.55 -8.68
C ASN A 109 -9.58 -12.26 -8.96
N SER A 110 -8.54 -11.48 -9.31
CA SER A 110 -7.21 -12.03 -9.56
C SER A 110 -6.56 -12.60 -8.30
N LEU A 111 -6.78 -11.97 -7.13
CA LEU A 111 -6.32 -12.49 -5.84
C LEU A 111 -7.03 -13.80 -5.53
N LYS A 112 -8.36 -13.83 -5.61
CA LYS A 112 -9.16 -15.04 -5.37
C LYS A 112 -8.64 -16.19 -6.25
N SER A 113 -8.58 -16.00 -7.56
CA SER A 113 -8.06 -17.02 -8.47
C SER A 113 -6.66 -17.50 -8.11
N TRP A 114 -5.73 -16.57 -7.82
CA TRP A 114 -4.37 -16.93 -7.47
C TRP A 114 -4.28 -17.71 -6.15
N PHE A 115 -4.96 -17.28 -5.09
CA PHE A 115 -4.96 -17.96 -3.80
C PHE A 115 -5.61 -19.34 -3.87
N GLU A 116 -6.69 -19.49 -4.64
CA GLU A 116 -7.37 -20.77 -4.85
C GLU A 116 -6.50 -21.75 -5.62
N GLU A 117 -5.87 -21.29 -6.70
CA GLU A 117 -4.92 -22.09 -7.48
C GLU A 117 -3.72 -22.52 -6.64
N PHE A 118 -3.14 -21.60 -5.86
CA PHE A 118 -1.95 -21.87 -5.06
C PHE A 118 -2.23 -22.79 -3.87
N SER A 119 -3.37 -22.62 -3.19
CA SER A 119 -3.73 -23.42 -2.00
C SER A 119 -4.48 -24.72 -2.33
N GLY A 120 -5.08 -24.83 -3.52
CA GLY A 120 -5.98 -25.91 -3.90
C GLY A 120 -7.31 -25.89 -3.14
N ARG A 121 -7.70 -24.76 -2.55
CA ARG A 121 -8.92 -24.61 -1.74
C ARG A 121 -9.70 -23.38 -2.21
N GLU A 122 -11.02 -23.47 -2.19
CA GLU A 122 -11.89 -22.33 -2.46
C GLU A 122 -11.78 -21.28 -1.34
N ILE A 123 -11.78 -20.01 -1.73
CA ILE A 123 -11.89 -18.89 -0.80
C ILE A 123 -13.37 -18.62 -0.55
N VAL A 124 -13.81 -19.03 0.64
CA VAL A 124 -15.15 -18.76 1.16
C VAL A 124 -15.10 -17.46 1.98
N TRP A 125 -15.96 -16.52 1.63
CA TRP A 125 -16.18 -15.34 2.44
C TRP A 125 -17.14 -15.72 3.57
N GLU A 126 -16.70 -15.58 4.82
CA GLU A 126 -17.64 -15.61 5.94
C GLU A 126 -18.44 -14.31 5.84
N GLU A 127 -19.68 -14.41 5.35
CA GLU A 127 -20.66 -13.32 5.48
C GLU A 127 -20.98 -13.19 6.98
N GLU A 128 -20.21 -12.36 7.69
CA GLU A 128 -20.65 -11.89 8.99
C GLU A 128 -21.88 -11.00 8.75
N GLU A 129 -23.06 -11.48 9.17
CA GLU A 129 -24.31 -10.70 9.12
C GLU A 129 -24.07 -9.31 9.74
N GLY A 130 -24.07 -8.27 8.90
CA GLY A 130 -23.87 -6.89 9.32
C GLY A 130 -22.45 -6.32 9.18
N SER A 131 -21.47 -7.07 8.65
CA SER A 131 -20.16 -6.51 8.32
C SER A 131 -20.15 -5.91 6.92
N ASP A 132 -20.02 -4.59 6.85
CA ASP A 132 -19.97 -3.80 5.60
C ASP A 132 -18.60 -3.90 4.88
N SER A 133 -17.69 -4.77 5.31
CA SER A 133 -16.30 -4.77 4.83
C SER A 133 -15.70 -6.17 4.73
N LEU A 134 -15.08 -6.47 3.59
CA LEU A 134 -14.25 -7.66 3.46
C LEU A 134 -12.97 -7.56 4.30
N HIS A 135 -12.47 -8.72 4.71
CA HIS A 135 -11.22 -8.87 5.45
C HIS A 135 -10.23 -9.78 4.72
N TRP A 136 -8.96 -9.65 5.06
CA TRP A 136 -7.90 -10.50 4.52
C TRP A 136 -7.86 -11.91 5.13
N ASP A 137 -8.60 -12.19 6.20
CA ASP A 137 -8.53 -13.44 6.95
C ASP A 137 -8.62 -14.72 6.08
N PRO A 138 -9.55 -14.84 5.10
CA PRO A 138 -9.63 -16.03 4.26
C PRO A 138 -8.37 -16.27 3.42
N PHE A 139 -7.71 -15.19 2.97
CA PHE A 139 -6.44 -15.28 2.25
C PHE A 139 -5.30 -15.72 3.16
N PHE A 140 -5.21 -15.18 4.39
CA PHE A 140 -4.17 -15.57 5.33
C PHE A 140 -4.33 -17.02 5.81
N GLN A 141 -5.56 -17.51 5.94
CA GLN A 141 -5.83 -18.89 6.29
C GLN A 141 -5.48 -19.88 5.17
N SER A 142 -5.65 -19.49 3.91
CA SER A 142 -5.32 -20.33 2.75
C SER A 142 -3.82 -20.36 2.44
N VAL A 143 -3.14 -19.21 2.47
CA VAL A 143 -1.70 -19.10 2.21
C VAL A 143 -1.05 -18.12 3.20
N PRO A 144 -0.60 -18.56 4.39
CA PRO A 144 0.00 -17.68 5.39
C PRO A 144 1.25 -16.93 4.91
N THR A 145 2.05 -17.54 4.03
CA THR A 145 3.28 -16.96 3.46
C THR A 145 3.05 -16.34 2.08
N TRP A 146 1.82 -15.90 1.79
CA TRP A 146 1.44 -15.37 0.47
C TRP A 146 2.40 -14.30 -0.05
N SER A 147 2.89 -13.44 0.86
CA SER A 147 3.72 -12.29 0.54
C SER A 147 5.06 -12.70 -0.06
N ASP A 148 5.54 -13.92 0.16
CA ASP A 148 6.76 -14.48 -0.44
C ASP A 148 6.51 -15.04 -1.85
N HIS A 149 5.32 -15.58 -2.10
CA HIS A 149 5.03 -16.33 -3.34
C HIS A 149 4.27 -15.53 -4.39
N ILE A 150 3.54 -14.48 -3.98
CA ILE A 150 2.64 -13.76 -4.87
C ILE A 150 3.40 -13.04 -6.01
N PRO A 151 2.88 -13.06 -7.25
CA PRO A 151 3.46 -12.34 -8.38
C PRO A 151 3.60 -10.85 -8.10
N ALA A 152 4.66 -10.24 -8.63
CA ALA A 152 4.99 -8.83 -8.41
C ALA A 152 3.86 -7.86 -8.82
N TYR A 153 3.09 -8.19 -9.87
CA TYR A 153 1.98 -7.35 -10.32
C TYR A 153 0.83 -7.31 -9.31
N LEU A 154 0.45 -8.46 -8.74
CA LEU A 154 -0.57 -8.52 -7.68
C LEU A 154 -0.05 -7.86 -6.41
N PHE A 155 1.20 -8.17 -6.03
CA PHE A 155 1.85 -7.56 -4.87
C PHE A 155 1.80 -6.03 -4.93
N THR A 156 2.19 -5.44 -6.06
CA THR A 156 2.15 -3.99 -6.29
C THR A 156 0.74 -3.42 -6.15
N ASN A 157 -0.25 -4.07 -6.77
CA ASN A 157 -1.64 -3.62 -6.71
C ASN A 157 -2.23 -3.74 -5.29
N ILE A 158 -1.87 -4.78 -4.52
CA ILE A 158 -2.23 -4.90 -3.10
C ILE A 158 -1.69 -3.69 -2.34
N LEU A 159 -0.39 -3.38 -2.47
CA LEU A 159 0.22 -2.28 -1.74
C LEU A 159 -0.42 -0.93 -2.10
N ARG A 160 -0.74 -0.71 -3.38
CA ARG A 160 -1.40 0.51 -3.88
C ARG A 160 -2.75 0.79 -3.21
N TYR A 161 -3.51 -0.25 -2.88
CA TYR A 161 -4.82 -0.14 -2.24
C TYR A 161 -4.80 -0.36 -0.73
N THR A 162 -3.62 -0.59 -0.15
CA THR A 162 -3.44 -0.81 1.27
C THR A 162 -3.10 0.50 1.97
N PRO A 163 -3.97 1.03 2.86
CA PRO A 163 -3.64 2.23 3.62
C PRO A 163 -2.33 2.06 4.40
N PRO A 164 -1.53 3.13 4.55
CA PRO A 164 -0.25 3.07 5.27
C PRO A 164 -0.33 2.36 6.64
N LYS A 165 -1.38 2.66 7.41
CA LYS A 165 -1.64 2.10 8.74
C LYS A 165 -1.91 0.59 8.74
N ASP A 166 -2.44 0.05 7.64
CA ASP A 166 -2.87 -1.36 7.56
C ASP A 166 -1.77 -2.24 6.93
N LEU A 167 -0.78 -1.62 6.27
CA LEU A 167 0.31 -2.27 5.55
C LEU A 167 1.05 -3.32 6.38
N GLU A 168 1.42 -2.98 7.61
CA GLU A 168 2.11 -3.90 8.50
C GLU A 168 1.23 -5.10 8.84
N GLY A 169 -0.05 -4.85 9.11
CA GLY A 169 -1.03 -5.90 9.40
C GLY A 169 -1.20 -6.85 8.22
N ILE A 170 -1.30 -6.33 7.00
CA ILE A 170 -1.45 -7.14 5.78
C ILE A 170 -0.21 -8.01 5.54
N LEU A 171 0.99 -7.42 5.63
CA LEU A 171 2.23 -8.13 5.36
C LEU A 171 2.59 -9.17 6.43
N LEU A 172 2.10 -9.00 7.67
CA LEU A 172 2.29 -9.96 8.76
C LEU A 172 1.14 -10.96 8.91
N GLY A 173 0.08 -10.87 8.11
CA GLY A 173 -1.08 -11.76 8.22
C GLY A 173 -1.89 -11.57 9.51
N ARG A 174 -1.99 -10.33 10.02
CA ARG A 174 -2.79 -10.04 11.22
C ARG A 174 -4.27 -10.24 10.92
N LYS A 175 -5.01 -10.80 11.87
CA LYS A 175 -6.46 -11.04 11.74
C LYS A 175 -7.25 -9.73 11.73
N GLY A 176 -8.40 -9.72 11.05
CA GLY A 176 -9.36 -8.61 11.03
C GLY A 176 -8.89 -7.38 10.27
N ILE A 177 -7.89 -7.53 9.39
CA ILE A 177 -7.40 -6.41 8.59
C ILE A 177 -8.33 -6.22 7.38
N PRO A 178 -8.91 -5.02 7.17
CA PRO A 178 -9.87 -4.82 6.11
C PRO A 178 -9.20 -4.86 4.73
N LEU A 179 -9.86 -5.52 3.79
CA LEU A 179 -9.41 -5.63 2.41
C LEU A 179 -9.50 -4.27 1.71
N PHE A 180 -8.41 -3.84 1.08
CA PHE A 180 -8.28 -2.54 0.39
C PHE A 180 -8.71 -1.32 1.23
N GLY A 181 -8.43 -1.35 2.53
CA GLY A 181 -8.77 -0.27 3.47
C GLY A 181 -10.25 -0.18 3.82
N GLY A 182 -10.99 -1.27 3.68
CA GLY A 182 -12.43 -1.33 3.96
C GLY A 182 -13.27 -1.05 2.72
N PHE A 183 -12.80 -1.51 1.55
CA PHE A 183 -13.59 -1.41 0.34
C PHE A 183 -14.92 -2.14 0.49
N LYS A 184 -16.00 -1.42 0.17
CA LYS A 184 -17.36 -1.94 0.09
C LYS A 184 -17.67 -2.22 -1.37
N PHE A 185 -18.30 -3.35 -1.65
CA PHE A 185 -18.79 -3.69 -3.00
C PHE A 185 -19.99 -2.84 -3.40
#